data_AF-A0A1I4LUP4-F1
#
_entry.id   AF-A0A1I4LUP4-F1
#
_cell.length_a   1.000
_cell.length_b   1.000
_cell.length_c   1.000
_cell.angle_alpha   90.00
_cell.angle_beta   90.00
_cell.angle_gamma   90.00
#
_symmetry.space_group_name_H-M   'P 1'
#
loop_
_entity.id
_entity.type
_entity.pdbx_description
1 polymer ?
#
loop_
_entity_poly.entity_id
_entity_poly.type
_entity_poly.pdbx_seq_one_letter_code
_entity_poly.pdbx_strand_id
1 'polypeptide(L)'
;MTTIVPFKPTSASAPPRLQRAEIDPAVCMLPLLQYRIPAGFSSPAEDYIDKKLDLNSYLIRNKAATYFFRVIGHSMTGAHIHDGDMLVVDRSVEPKHGHIVLAVINNEYTVKRLYACNGVIELHAENPAYPPIRFRENEELQVWGVVVGTVARFIV
;
A
#
# COMPACT_ATOMS: atom_id res chain seq x y z
N MET A 1 43.35 -0.46 29.09
CA MET A 1 43.14 -1.63 28.19
C MET A 1 41.63 -1.83 28.08
N THR A 2 41.03 -1.38 26.98
CA THR A 2 39.58 -1.42 26.78
C THR A 2 39.27 -2.54 25.79
N THR A 3 38.60 -3.58 26.28
CA THR A 3 38.22 -4.76 25.49
C THR A 3 37.04 -4.43 24.60
N ILE A 4 37.25 -4.48 23.29
CA ILE A 4 36.19 -4.38 22.28
C ILE A 4 35.56 -5.77 22.14
N VAL A 5 34.26 -5.87 22.43
CA VAL A 5 33.48 -7.09 22.19
C VAL A 5 32.94 -7.00 20.76
N PRO A 6 33.26 -7.94 19.85
CA PRO A 6 32.77 -7.88 18.48
C PRO A 6 31.27 -8.19 18.43
N PHE A 7 30.48 -7.24 17.94
CA PHE A 7 29.07 -7.44 17.59
C PHE A 7 29.00 -8.33 16.35
N LYS A 8 28.52 -9.57 16.55
CA LYS A 8 28.23 -10.50 15.45
C LYS A 8 26.83 -10.17 14.95
N PRO A 9 26.65 -9.67 13.71
CA PRO A 9 25.31 -9.40 13.20
C PRO A 9 24.56 -10.73 13.14
N THR A 10 23.57 -10.89 14.02
CA THR A 10 22.58 -11.96 13.93
C THR A 10 21.97 -11.85 12.54
N SER A 11 22.04 -12.94 11.77
CA SER A 11 21.58 -13.03 10.40
C SER A 11 20.18 -12.42 10.27
N ALA A 12 20.11 -11.20 9.73
CA ALA A 12 18.87 -10.63 9.26
C ALA A 12 18.35 -11.59 8.19
N SER A 13 17.27 -12.30 8.49
CA SER A 13 16.56 -13.06 7.48
C SER A 13 16.21 -12.07 6.38
N ALA A 14 16.67 -12.33 5.16
CA ALA A 14 16.25 -11.55 4.01
C ALA A 14 14.71 -11.52 4.03
N PRO A 15 14.08 -10.34 3.82
CA PRO A 15 12.64 -10.27 3.78
C PRO A 15 12.09 -11.32 2.82
N PRO A 16 10.92 -11.92 3.11
CA PRO A 16 10.37 -12.98 2.28
C PRO A 16 10.34 -12.56 0.83
N ARG A 17 10.76 -13.47 -0.06
CA ARG A 17 10.85 -13.20 -1.49
C ARG A 17 9.44 -12.94 -2.03
N LEU A 18 9.13 -11.67 -2.26
CA LEU A 18 7.83 -11.22 -2.75
C LEU A 18 7.56 -11.87 -4.11
N GLN A 19 6.51 -12.66 -4.20
CA GLN A 19 6.07 -13.24 -5.47
C GLN A 19 5.40 -12.14 -6.30
N ARG A 20 5.77 -12.08 -7.58
CA ARG A 20 5.15 -11.18 -8.56
C ARG A 20 3.70 -11.58 -8.82
N ALA A 21 2.85 -10.61 -9.15
CA ALA A 21 1.59 -10.92 -9.80
C ALA A 21 1.84 -11.71 -11.11
N GLU A 22 0.92 -12.62 -11.43
CA GLU A 22 1.00 -13.39 -12.68
C GLU A 22 0.92 -12.45 -13.89
N ILE A 23 1.71 -12.73 -14.93
CA ILE A 23 1.85 -11.84 -16.10
C ILE A 23 0.56 -11.88 -16.94
N ASP A 24 -0.11 -13.03 -16.98
CA ASP A 24 -1.35 -13.25 -17.73
C ASP A 24 -2.40 -13.97 -16.85
N PRO A 25 -2.99 -13.28 -15.87
CA PRO A 25 -4.02 -13.87 -15.02
C PRO A 25 -5.28 -14.09 -15.85
N ALA A 26 -5.99 -15.19 -15.61
CA ALA A 26 -7.32 -15.40 -16.19
C ALA A 26 -8.23 -14.21 -15.84
N VAL A 27 -8.70 -13.48 -16.86
CA VAL A 27 -9.56 -12.31 -16.65
C VAL A 27 -10.94 -12.78 -16.22
N CYS A 28 -11.33 -12.42 -15.00
CA CYS A 28 -12.67 -12.66 -14.48
C CYS A 28 -13.51 -11.38 -14.63
N MET A 29 -14.26 -11.28 -15.73
CA MET A 29 -15.17 -10.14 -15.96
C MET A 29 -16.48 -10.41 -15.23
N LEU A 30 -16.75 -9.66 -14.16
CA LEU A 30 -18.05 -9.68 -13.48
C LEU A 30 -18.89 -8.48 -13.95
N PRO A 31 -20.22 -8.61 -14.01
CA PRO A 31 -21.08 -7.48 -14.34
C PRO A 31 -20.88 -6.35 -13.32
N LEU A 32 -20.63 -5.13 -13.79
CA LEU A 32 -20.65 -3.94 -12.95
C LEU A 32 -22.01 -3.30 -13.07
N LEU A 33 -22.82 -3.48 -12.04
CA LEU A 33 -24.04 -2.71 -11.89
C LEU A 33 -23.63 -1.26 -11.62
N GLN A 34 -23.88 -0.36 -12.58
CA GLN A 34 -23.61 1.08 -12.43
C GLN A 34 -24.58 1.79 -11.48
N TYR A 35 -25.54 1.05 -10.91
CA TYR A 35 -26.37 1.53 -9.83
C TYR A 35 -25.47 1.89 -8.64
N ARG A 36 -25.33 3.17 -8.35
CA ARG A 36 -24.74 3.60 -7.08
C ARG A 36 -25.72 3.22 -6.00
N ILE A 37 -25.49 2.09 -5.33
CA ILE A 37 -26.24 1.71 -4.14
C ILE A 37 -25.91 2.77 -3.08
N PRO A 38 -26.84 3.66 -2.71
CA PRO A 38 -26.60 4.50 -1.57
C PRO A 38 -26.47 3.60 -0.35
N ALA A 39 -25.61 3.96 0.59
CA ALA A 39 -25.53 3.26 1.88
C ALA A 39 -26.80 3.49 2.76
N GLY A 40 -27.94 3.88 2.15
CA GLY A 40 -29.21 4.31 2.75
C GLY A 40 -30.38 4.20 1.74
N PHE A 41 -31.51 4.89 1.98
CA PHE A 41 -32.71 4.75 1.14
C PHE A 41 -32.52 5.29 -0.28
N SER A 42 -32.87 4.48 -1.29
CA SER A 42 -32.81 4.86 -2.71
C SER A 42 -34.21 5.00 -3.31
N SER A 43 -34.44 6.03 -4.12
CA SER A 43 -35.55 6.03 -5.08
C SER A 43 -35.11 5.35 -6.37
N PRO A 44 -35.93 4.45 -6.95
CA PRO A 44 -35.55 3.67 -8.12
C PRO A 44 -35.92 4.41 -9.40
N ALA A 45 -34.93 4.98 -10.08
CA ALA A 45 -35.01 5.26 -11.51
C ALA A 45 -33.60 5.54 -12.05
N GLU A 46 -33.10 4.66 -12.92
CA GLU A 46 -32.70 4.99 -14.30
C GLU A 46 -31.72 3.97 -14.89
N ASP A 47 -32.14 3.50 -16.07
CA ASP A 47 -31.45 3.06 -17.28
C ASP A 47 -30.09 2.35 -17.21
N TYR A 48 -30.18 1.09 -17.65
CA TYR A 48 -29.12 0.10 -17.75
C TYR A 48 -28.10 0.42 -18.85
N ILE A 49 -26.85 0.64 -18.44
CA ILE A 49 -25.67 0.48 -19.29
C ILE A 49 -24.79 -0.59 -18.65
N ASP A 50 -24.81 -1.80 -19.22
CA ASP A 50 -23.96 -2.93 -18.83
C ASP A 50 -22.48 -2.60 -19.12
N LYS A 51 -21.78 -2.02 -18.14
CA LYS A 51 -20.32 -2.05 -18.11
C LYS A 51 -19.90 -3.29 -17.33
N LYS A 52 -18.89 -3.99 -17.82
CA LYS A 52 -18.26 -5.10 -17.08
C LYS A 52 -17.10 -4.52 -16.27
N LEU A 53 -16.94 -4.93 -15.01
CA LEU A 53 -15.80 -4.56 -14.18
C LEU A 53 -14.89 -5.78 -14.00
N ASP A 54 -13.63 -5.58 -14.31
CA ASP A 54 -12.55 -6.46 -13.89
C ASP A 54 -11.69 -5.67 -12.90
N LEU A 55 -11.58 -6.18 -11.68
CA LEU A 55 -10.79 -5.55 -10.61
C LEU A 55 -9.30 -5.50 -10.95
N ASN A 56 -8.79 -6.44 -11.77
CA ASN A 56 -7.43 -6.37 -12.24
C ASN A 56 -7.24 -5.14 -13.12
N SER A 57 -8.07 -4.97 -14.15
CA SER A 57 -8.02 -3.80 -15.02
C SER A 57 -8.30 -2.47 -14.29
N TYR A 58 -9.09 -2.50 -13.21
CA TYR A 58 -9.40 -1.31 -12.41
C TYR A 58 -8.27 -0.87 -11.46
N LEU A 59 -7.63 -1.81 -10.76
CA LEU A 59 -6.62 -1.52 -9.73
C LEU A 59 -5.17 -1.63 -10.25
N ILE A 60 -4.93 -2.46 -11.26
CA ILE A 60 -3.60 -2.81 -11.73
C ILE A 60 -3.30 -2.03 -13.02
N ARG A 61 -2.46 -1.01 -12.90
CA ARG A 61 -1.99 -0.22 -14.06
C ARG A 61 -0.92 -0.97 -14.84
N ASN A 62 0.03 -1.57 -14.14
CA ASN A 62 1.14 -2.33 -14.71
C ASN A 62 1.28 -3.67 -13.99
N LYS A 63 0.78 -4.75 -14.62
CA LYS A 63 0.80 -6.11 -14.06
C LYS A 63 2.20 -6.56 -13.63
N ALA A 64 3.22 -6.26 -14.44
CA ALA A 64 4.60 -6.69 -14.18
C ALA A 64 5.25 -5.98 -12.98
N ALA A 65 4.72 -4.82 -12.58
CA ALA A 65 5.26 -4.00 -11.50
C ALA A 65 4.33 -3.91 -10.27
N THR A 66 3.21 -4.64 -10.29
CA THR A 66 2.20 -4.60 -9.22
C THR A 66 2.33 -5.78 -8.27
N TYR A 67 2.19 -5.51 -6.99
CA TYR A 67 2.32 -6.46 -5.90
C TYR A 67 1.23 -6.21 -4.85
N PHE A 68 0.88 -7.27 -4.12
CA PHE A 68 -0.16 -7.21 -3.10
C PHE A 68 0.41 -7.47 -1.71
N PHE A 69 -0.02 -6.68 -0.73
CA PHE A 69 0.42 -6.79 0.65
C PHE A 69 -0.76 -6.77 1.61
N ARG A 70 -0.73 -7.64 2.61
CA ARG A 70 -1.68 -7.59 3.73
C ARG A 70 -1.26 -6.50 4.70
N VAL A 71 -2.19 -5.62 5.07
CA VAL A 71 -1.97 -4.61 6.11
C VAL A 71 -2.01 -5.25 7.49
N ILE A 72 -1.09 -4.79 8.34
CA ILE A 72 -1.11 -5.07 9.78
C ILE A 72 -1.03 -3.74 10.53
N GLY A 73 -1.94 -3.53 11.47
CA GLY A 73 -2.02 -2.37 12.34
C GLY A 73 -2.92 -1.24 11.83
N HIS A 74 -2.92 -0.12 12.57
CA HIS A 74 -3.90 0.96 12.42
C HIS A 74 -3.30 2.33 12.10
N SER A 75 -2.02 2.37 11.68
CA SER A 75 -1.34 3.64 11.43
C SER A 75 -1.89 4.43 10.23
N MET A 76 -2.72 3.82 9.39
CA MET A 76 -3.21 4.40 8.14
C MET A 76 -4.75 4.53 8.08
N THR A 77 -5.44 4.50 9.22
CA THR A 77 -6.92 4.49 9.27
C THR A 77 -7.57 5.73 8.67
N GLY A 78 -6.96 6.90 8.77
CA GLY A 78 -7.41 8.16 8.13
C GLY A 78 -7.34 8.13 6.60
N ALA A 79 -6.57 7.22 6.02
CA ALA A 79 -6.57 6.93 4.59
C ALA A 79 -7.53 5.79 4.20
N HIS A 80 -8.40 5.34 5.10
CA HIS A 80 -9.30 4.18 4.92
C HIS A 80 -8.54 2.87 4.66
N ILE A 81 -7.32 2.77 5.19
CA ILE A 81 -6.52 1.55 5.18
C ILE A 81 -6.60 0.94 6.57
N HIS A 82 -7.26 -0.21 6.66
CA HIS A 82 -7.54 -0.90 7.91
C HIS A 82 -6.70 -2.17 8.03
N ASP A 83 -6.61 -2.67 9.27
CA ASP A 83 -5.95 -3.94 9.55
C ASP A 83 -6.65 -5.08 8.78
N GLY A 84 -5.87 -5.94 8.12
CA GLY A 84 -6.40 -7.04 7.31
C GLY A 84 -6.71 -6.70 5.85
N ASP A 85 -6.71 -5.42 5.47
CA ASP A 85 -6.89 -4.99 4.08
C ASP A 85 -5.77 -5.50 3.16
N MET A 86 -6.07 -5.57 1.86
CA MET A 86 -5.10 -5.88 0.82
C MET A 86 -4.70 -4.61 0.08
N LEU A 87 -3.43 -4.22 0.21
CA LEU A 87 -2.86 -3.11 -0.56
C LEU A 87 -2.42 -3.57 -1.93
N VAL A 88 -2.62 -2.70 -2.92
CA VAL A 88 -2.09 -2.81 -4.27
C VAL A 88 -0.95 -1.81 -4.40
N VAL A 89 0.27 -2.31 -4.59
CA VAL A 89 1.50 -1.51 -4.66
C VAL A 89 2.11 -1.62 -6.04
N ASP A 90 2.36 -0.48 -6.69
CA ASP A 90 2.99 -0.39 -8.00
C ASP A 90 4.42 0.18 -7.88
N ARG A 91 5.40 -0.57 -8.37
CA ARG A 91 6.82 -0.16 -8.37
C ARG A 91 7.22 0.69 -9.56
N SER A 92 6.39 0.75 -10.60
CA SER A 92 6.65 1.56 -11.79
C SER A 92 6.22 3.02 -11.63
N VAL A 93 5.46 3.32 -10.58
CA VAL A 93 5.02 4.68 -10.26
C VAL A 93 6.09 5.41 -9.44
N GLU A 94 6.53 6.56 -9.94
CA GLU A 94 7.46 7.42 -9.22
C GLU A 94 6.79 8.01 -7.96
N PRO A 95 7.39 7.85 -6.77
CA PRO A 95 6.83 8.37 -5.53
C PRO A 95 6.92 9.90 -5.49
N LYS A 96 5.82 10.55 -5.10
CA LYS A 96 5.73 12.01 -4.98
C LYS A 96 5.20 12.40 -3.62
N HIS A 97 5.40 13.66 -3.25
CA HIS A 97 4.79 14.24 -2.06
C HIS A 97 3.27 13.95 -2.04
N GLY A 98 2.77 13.50 -0.89
CA GLY A 98 1.38 13.16 -0.69
C GLY A 98 1.01 11.74 -1.11
N HIS A 99 1.85 10.99 -1.82
CA HIS A 99 1.57 9.59 -2.14
C HIS A 99 1.65 8.71 -0.89
N ILE A 100 0.80 7.70 -0.83
CA ILE A 100 0.98 6.61 0.14
C ILE A 100 2.00 5.65 -0.45
N VAL A 101 3.05 5.36 0.31
CA VAL A 101 4.18 4.55 -0.16
C VAL A 101 4.39 3.35 0.75
N LEU A 102 4.83 2.25 0.15
CA LEU A 102 5.49 1.17 0.88
C LEU A 102 6.96 1.55 0.99
N ALA A 103 7.41 1.85 2.19
CA ALA A 103 8.78 2.19 2.53
C ALA A 103 9.45 1.04 3.28
N VAL A 104 10.75 0.92 3.12
CA VAL A 104 11.63 0.05 3.90
C VAL A 104 12.55 0.95 4.71
N ILE A 105 12.53 0.77 6.03
CA ILE A 105 13.38 1.49 6.98
C ILE A 105 14.06 0.43 7.84
N ASN A 106 15.39 0.43 7.90
CA ASN A 106 16.15 -0.57 8.67
C ASN A 106 15.70 -2.03 8.39
N ASN A 107 15.45 -2.35 7.11
CA ASN A 107 14.95 -3.65 6.64
C ASN A 107 13.52 -4.02 7.06
N GLU A 108 12.75 -3.13 7.68
CA GLU A 108 11.34 -3.34 8.02
C GLU A 108 10.41 -2.58 7.05
N TYR A 109 9.36 -3.26 6.58
CA TYR A 109 8.34 -2.65 5.73
C TYR A 109 7.38 -1.81 6.55
N THR A 110 7.08 -0.60 6.08
CA THR A 110 6.06 0.28 6.64
C THR A 110 5.28 0.98 5.54
N VAL A 111 4.00 1.23 5.80
CA VAL A 111 3.14 1.99 4.90
C VAL A 111 2.86 3.33 5.55
N LYS A 112 3.19 4.41 4.85
CA LYS A 112 3.06 5.79 5.30
C LYS A 112 2.81 6.73 4.14
N ARG A 113 2.30 7.92 4.41
CA ARG A 113 2.26 9.00 3.42
C ARG A 113 3.63 9.65 3.33
N LEU A 114 4.15 9.75 2.11
CA LEU A 114 5.41 10.41 1.83
C LEU A 114 5.23 11.93 1.88
N TYR A 115 5.95 12.59 2.79
CA TYR A 115 6.06 14.03 2.83
C TYR A 115 7.45 14.42 2.31
N ALA A 116 7.52 14.93 1.07
CA ALA A 116 8.76 15.40 0.46
C ALA A 116 8.61 16.87 0.02
N CYS A 117 8.93 17.82 0.90
CA CYS A 117 8.79 19.26 0.63
C CYS A 117 10.04 20.02 1.11
N ASN A 118 10.51 20.98 0.31
CA ASN A 118 11.62 21.88 0.65
C ASN A 118 12.90 21.15 1.12
N GLY A 119 13.21 20.01 0.53
CA GLY A 119 14.38 19.18 0.90
C GLY A 119 14.19 18.34 2.16
N VAL A 120 13.04 18.44 2.83
CA VAL A 120 12.69 17.62 4.00
C VAL A 120 11.90 16.39 3.52
N ILE A 121 12.35 15.21 3.93
CA ILE A 121 11.68 13.93 3.67
C ILE A 121 11.23 13.35 5.02
N GLU A 122 9.92 13.12 5.16
CA GLU A 122 9.31 12.50 6.33
C GLU A 122 8.26 11.47 5.88
N LEU A 123 7.95 10.53 6.78
CA LEU A 123 6.86 9.59 6.58
C LEU A 123 5.78 9.80 7.63
N HIS A 124 4.58 10.11 7.16
CA HIS A 124 3.45 10.48 8.00
C HIS A 124 2.47 9.33 8.09
N ALA A 125 2.05 9.01 9.31
CA ALA A 125 0.92 8.12 9.52
C ALA A 125 -0.38 8.89 9.28
N GLU A 126 -1.41 8.19 8.80
CA GLU A 126 -2.78 8.72 8.70
C GLU A 126 -3.57 8.37 9.96
N ASN A 127 -2.92 8.52 11.11
CA ASN A 127 -3.53 8.30 12.41
C ASN A 127 -2.81 9.21 13.42
N PRO A 128 -3.54 10.14 14.11
CA PRO A 128 -2.95 11.08 15.05
C PRO A 128 -2.17 10.45 16.21
N ALA A 129 -2.44 9.17 16.53
CA ALA A 129 -1.72 8.45 17.58
C ALA A 129 -0.27 8.08 17.19
N TYR A 130 0.11 8.24 15.93
CA TYR A 130 1.42 7.85 15.40
C TYR A 130 2.17 9.10 14.91
N PRO A 131 3.29 9.49 15.56
CA PRO A 131 4.04 10.68 15.15
C PRO A 131 4.73 10.48 13.79
N PRO A 132 5.02 11.57 13.05
CA PRO A 132 5.82 11.50 11.83
C PRO A 132 7.20 10.89 12.07
N ILE A 133 7.63 10.04 11.14
CA ILE A 133 8.96 9.44 11.14
C ILE A 133 9.90 10.39 10.38
N ARG A 134 10.92 10.87 11.09
CA ARG A 134 12.01 11.68 10.55
C ARG A 134 13.28 10.84 10.54
N PHE A 135 14.02 10.93 9.45
CA PHE A 135 15.25 10.16 9.26
C PHE A 135 16.44 10.89 9.86
N ARG A 136 17.29 10.17 10.59
CA ARG A 136 18.60 10.65 11.02
C ARG A 136 19.63 10.45 9.90
N GLU A 137 20.80 11.09 10.03
CA GLU A 137 21.87 11.03 9.01
C GLU A 137 22.33 9.62 8.63
N ASN A 138 22.12 8.63 9.51
CA ASN A 138 22.52 7.23 9.29
C ASN A 138 21.34 6.28 8.99
N GLU A 139 20.12 6.80 8.84
CA GLU A 139 18.95 5.98 8.50
C GLU A 139 18.68 6.02 7.00
N GLU A 140 18.65 4.86 6.37
CA GLU A 140 18.31 4.75 4.96
C GLU A 140 16.80 4.55 4.79
N LEU A 141 16.17 5.49 4.08
CA LEU A 141 14.83 5.32 3.55
C LEU A 141 14.91 4.74 2.15
N GLN A 142 14.34 3.56 1.95
CA GLN A 142 14.07 3.03 0.62
C GLN A 142 12.57 3.03 0.35
N VAL A 143 12.12 3.84 -0.62
CA VAL A 143 10.75 3.72 -1.14
C VAL A 143 10.69 2.54 -2.10
N TRP A 144 9.92 1.50 -1.74
CA TRP A 144 9.83 0.28 -2.51
C TRP A 144 8.83 0.39 -3.67
N GLY A 145 7.71 1.08 -3.42
CA GLY A 145 6.66 1.34 -4.41
C GLY A 145 5.54 2.23 -3.85
N VAL A 146 4.62 2.62 -4.73
CA VAL A 146 3.48 3.48 -4.40
C VAL A 146 2.22 2.64 -4.23
N VAL A 147 1.47 2.88 -3.15
CA VAL A 147 0.16 2.27 -2.95
C VAL A 147 -0.84 2.94 -3.89
N VAL A 148 -1.39 2.17 -4.82
CA VAL A 148 -2.35 2.65 -5.84
C VAL A 148 -3.80 2.32 -5.49
N GLY A 149 -4.02 1.41 -4.54
CA GLY A 149 -5.34 1.03 -4.08
C GLY A 149 -5.32 0.13 -2.85
N THR A 150 -6.49 -0.03 -2.25
CA THR A 150 -6.75 -0.98 -1.15
C THR A 150 -8.04 -1.74 -1.45
N VAL A 151 -8.10 -3.00 -1.03
CA VAL A 151 -9.30 -3.84 -1.13
C VAL A 151 -9.54 -4.49 0.22
N ALA A 152 -10.71 -4.21 0.80
CA ALA A 152 -11.18 -4.86 2.01
C ALA A 152 -12.07 -6.07 1.66
N ARG A 153 -11.91 -7.16 2.40
CA ARG A 153 -12.80 -8.33 2.32
C ARG A 153 -13.42 -8.58 3.68
N PHE A 154 -14.74 -8.44 3.76
CA PHE A 154 -15.48 -8.79 4.96
C PHE A 154 -15.60 -10.30 5.13
N ILE A 155 -15.67 -10.75 6.38
CA ILE A 155 -16.01 -12.14 6.70
C ILE A 155 -17.49 -12.33 6.40
N VAL A 156 -17.80 -13.41 5.66
CA VAL A 156 -19.16 -13.85 5.33
C VAL A 156 -19.30 -15.27 5.84
#